data_AF-A0A843AUZ8-F1
#
_entry.id   AF-A0A843AUZ8-F1
#
_cell.length_a   1.000
_cell.length_b   1.000
_cell.length_c   1.000
_cell.angle_alpha   90.00
_cell.angle_beta   90.00
_cell.angle_gamma   90.00
#
_symmetry.space_group_name_H-M   'P 1'
#
loop_
_entity.id
_entity.type
_entity.pdbx_description
1 polymer ?
#
loop_
_entity_poly.entity_id
_entity_poly.type
_entity_poly.pdbx_seq_one_letter_code
_entity_poly.pdbx_strand_id
1 'polypeptide(L)'
;MMGDYDPHINIDPLLESRDGYYNIKEVEIEHSSLKKLETPLKVIDGKKLNEDLANQVKKIIKKPIFESWNSVNQLRSFDSLYNIIENPEHDRRKDQISNLDNFFGLRKKVWADSYTTLSLSFQRNPFIENRFKKGDSKPLTWEDYEFLLDYIHSGSSAFVLVPDIRISELFSFNDYLNYVDKAIEILSDFNNKPIFAPVPIKLDSNEFEILIKRYKMRGYTNLWVDFNASQISSTQFTRLRYLLRNIKKHLQLNRTTLYFSHVKKEINKHVIDSKTVASNALAPFFGSDFLGISREPQIGFNMDKEAEMNYITKNKFETQEDYEKAKILNKSRIFDPNTYYYYNIDIYPNSLPIPINHSKLVSDTINRMMNSVIIHNEMDNARNYIEENKNVKSYAETKAALTDDPTILSNMVQASKNQTKLLEFFNQYKNE
;
A
#
# COMPACT_ATOMS: atom_id res chain seq x y z
N MET A 1 -33.51 -6.10 -4.42
CA MET A 1 -33.31 -4.72 -3.95
C MET A 1 -31.82 -4.57 -3.77
N MET A 2 -31.13 -3.75 -4.58
CA MET A 2 -29.71 -3.46 -4.33
C MET A 2 -29.65 -2.77 -2.97
N GLY A 3 -28.98 -3.37 -2.00
CA GLY A 3 -28.67 -2.68 -0.75
C GLY A 3 -27.81 -1.46 -1.08
N ASP A 4 -28.15 -0.30 -0.52
CA ASP A 4 -27.33 0.88 -0.67
C ASP A 4 -25.98 0.61 0.02
N TYR A 5 -24.86 0.89 -0.68
CA TYR A 5 -23.52 0.76 -0.10
C TYR A 5 -23.38 1.67 1.12
N ASP A 6 -23.01 1.09 2.26
CA ASP A 6 -22.67 1.83 3.46
C ASP A 6 -21.13 1.90 3.61
N PRO A 7 -20.53 3.10 3.66
CA PRO A 7 -19.10 3.23 3.86
C PRO A 7 -18.61 2.72 5.22
N HIS A 8 -19.46 2.62 6.25
CA HIS A 8 -19.10 2.24 7.63
C HIS A 8 -17.92 3.04 8.22
N ILE A 9 -17.66 4.23 7.66
CA ILE A 9 -16.65 5.17 8.11
C ILE A 9 -17.28 6.55 8.21
N ASN A 10 -17.19 7.14 9.40
CA ASN A 10 -17.45 8.55 9.62
C ASN A 10 -16.14 9.32 9.58
N ILE A 11 -16.11 10.44 8.86
CA ILE A 11 -14.91 11.22 8.61
C ILE A 11 -15.13 12.66 9.08
N ASP A 12 -14.32 13.07 10.05
CA ASP A 12 -14.24 14.45 10.52
C ASP A 12 -12.90 15.05 10.08
N PRO A 13 -12.88 15.95 9.07
CA PRO A 13 -11.64 16.58 8.64
C PRO A 13 -11.14 17.55 9.71
N LEU A 14 -9.94 17.31 10.24
CA LEU A 14 -9.32 18.14 11.27
C LEU A 14 -8.46 19.25 10.66
N LEU A 15 -7.69 18.93 9.62
CA LEU A 15 -6.78 19.88 8.97
C LEU A 15 -6.50 19.51 7.50
N GLU A 16 -6.52 20.51 6.61
CA GLU A 16 -5.95 20.46 5.26
C GLU A 16 -4.72 21.37 5.25
N SER A 17 -3.56 20.85 4.82
CA SER A 17 -2.35 21.67 4.76
C SER A 17 -2.48 22.78 3.72
N ARG A 18 -1.80 23.91 3.93
CA ARG A 18 -1.94 25.09 3.06
C ARG A 18 -1.28 24.93 1.70
N ASP A 19 -0.31 24.03 1.61
CA ASP A 19 0.69 23.96 0.56
C ASP A 19 0.85 22.54 0.00
N GLY A 20 -0.10 21.62 0.23
CA GLY A 20 -0.01 20.24 -0.25
C GLY A 20 -1.34 19.51 -0.26
N TYR A 21 -1.28 18.18 -0.38
CA TYR A 21 -2.45 17.29 -0.20
C TYR A 21 -2.44 16.57 1.15
N TYR A 22 -1.57 16.99 2.08
CA TYR A 22 -1.51 16.41 3.41
C TYR A 22 -2.77 16.81 4.18
N ASN A 23 -3.53 15.82 4.61
CA ASN A 23 -4.77 16.00 5.35
C ASN A 23 -4.71 15.19 6.64
N ILE A 24 -5.18 15.80 7.72
CA ILE A 24 -5.43 15.14 8.99
C ILE A 24 -6.94 14.98 9.12
N LYS A 25 -7.37 13.74 9.31
CA LYS A 25 -8.79 13.40 9.51
C LYS A 25 -8.92 12.55 10.76
N GLU A 26 -9.99 12.77 11.50
CA GLU A 26 -10.46 11.76 12.44
C GLU A 26 -11.39 10.82 11.67
N VAL A 27 -11.10 9.53 11.78
CA VAL A 27 -11.81 8.44 11.11
C VAL A 27 -12.40 7.56 12.18
N GLU A 28 -13.73 7.46 12.21
CA GLU A 28 -14.48 6.55 13.06
C GLU A 28 -14.94 5.35 12.24
N ILE A 29 -14.47 4.17 12.63
CA ILE A 29 -14.87 2.90 12.00
C ILE A 29 -16.08 2.38 12.76
N GLU A 30 -17.22 2.34 12.07
CA GLU A 30 -18.47 1.85 12.66
C GLU A 30 -18.34 0.39 13.10
N HIS A 31 -19.07 0.04 14.15
CA HIS A 31 -19.09 -1.31 14.73
C HIS A 31 -17.72 -1.87 15.17
N SER A 32 -16.66 -1.05 15.16
CA SER A 32 -15.34 -1.41 15.65
C SER A 32 -15.07 -0.83 17.04
N SER A 33 -14.26 -1.54 17.82
CA SER A 33 -13.71 -0.98 19.07
C SER A 33 -12.49 -0.06 18.82
N LEU A 34 -12.05 0.07 17.57
CA LEU A 34 -11.27 1.21 17.06
C LEU A 34 -12.21 2.39 16.80
N LYS A 35 -12.77 2.99 17.85
CA LYS A 35 -13.80 4.02 17.66
C LYS A 35 -13.31 5.24 16.89
N LYS A 36 -12.11 5.75 17.16
CA LYS A 36 -11.58 6.96 16.51
C LYS A 36 -10.09 6.82 16.26
N LEU A 37 -9.65 7.15 15.04
CA LEU A 37 -8.27 7.12 14.58
C LEU A 37 -7.95 8.41 13.85
N GLU A 38 -6.79 9.00 14.13
CA GLU A 38 -6.30 10.14 13.35
C GLU A 38 -5.43 9.66 12.18
N THR A 39 -5.68 10.18 10.99
CA THR A 39 -4.89 9.93 9.78
C THR A 39 -3.92 11.09 9.51
N PRO A 40 -2.80 10.88 8.80
CA PRO A 40 -2.33 9.62 8.20
C PRO A 40 -1.89 8.58 9.24
N LEU A 41 -2.18 7.29 8.98
CA LEU A 41 -1.83 6.17 9.87
C LEU A 41 -1.09 5.06 9.10
N LYS A 42 -0.03 4.52 9.70
CA LYS A 42 0.65 3.33 9.16
C LYS A 42 0.00 2.05 9.68
N VAL A 43 -0.39 1.16 8.77
CA VAL A 43 -0.78 -0.23 9.05
C VAL A 43 0.47 -1.11 9.08
N ILE A 44 0.55 -2.04 10.04
CA ILE A 44 1.75 -2.83 10.29
C ILE A 44 1.74 -4.11 9.45
N ASP A 45 2.88 -4.49 8.86
CA ASP A 45 2.98 -5.78 8.16
C ASP A 45 2.85 -6.95 9.15
N GLY A 46 1.75 -7.71 9.02
CA GLY A 46 1.42 -8.88 9.83
C GLY A 46 1.77 -10.21 9.19
N LYS A 47 2.27 -10.23 7.95
CA LYS A 47 2.50 -11.47 7.21
C LYS A 47 3.62 -12.30 7.84
N LYS A 48 3.28 -13.50 8.31
CA LYS A 48 4.17 -14.45 9.02
C LYS A 48 4.75 -13.88 10.34
N LEU A 49 4.11 -12.86 10.92
CA LEU A 49 4.53 -12.29 12.20
C LEU A 49 4.20 -13.28 13.33
N ASN A 50 5.18 -13.57 14.20
CA ASN A 50 4.95 -14.43 15.37
C ASN A 50 4.38 -13.63 16.56
N GLU A 51 3.92 -14.35 17.58
CA GLU A 51 3.27 -13.77 18.77
C GLU A 51 4.20 -12.81 19.53
N ASP A 52 5.48 -13.19 19.71
CA ASP A 52 6.46 -12.35 20.42
C ASP A 52 6.68 -11.00 19.74
N LEU A 53 6.88 -10.99 18.42
CA LEU A 53 7.09 -9.76 17.66
C LEU A 53 5.80 -8.92 17.63
N ALA A 54 4.64 -9.54 17.47
CA ALA A 54 3.35 -8.84 17.55
C ALA A 54 3.15 -8.17 18.92
N ASN A 55 3.50 -8.86 20.01
CA ASN A 55 3.43 -8.31 21.36
C ASN A 55 4.42 -7.16 21.57
N GLN A 56 5.60 -7.19 20.94
CA GLN A 56 6.53 -6.04 20.95
C GLN A 56 5.94 -4.83 20.23
N VAL A 57 5.26 -5.03 19.09
CA VAL A 57 4.55 -3.95 18.38
C VAL A 57 3.44 -3.37 19.26
N LYS A 58 2.61 -4.21 19.90
CA LYS A 58 1.51 -3.78 20.77
C LYS A 58 1.94 -3.00 22.01
N LYS A 59 3.21 -3.12 22.43
CA LYS A 59 3.79 -2.32 23.52
C LYS A 59 4.12 -0.89 23.08
N ILE A 60 4.36 -0.67 21.79
CA ILE A 60 4.73 0.63 21.23
C ILE A 60 3.51 1.33 20.64
N ILE A 61 2.71 0.59 19.87
CA ILE A 61 1.55 1.11 19.16
C ILE A 61 0.30 0.64 19.88
N LYS A 62 -0.48 1.58 20.40
CA LYS A 62 -1.77 1.27 21.02
C LYS A 62 -2.75 0.85 19.93
N LYS A 63 -3.23 -0.40 19.98
CA LYS A 63 -4.20 -0.97 19.01
C LYS A 63 -3.69 -0.94 17.55
N PRO A 64 -2.57 -1.61 17.22
CA PRO A 64 -2.08 -1.65 15.84
C PRO A 64 -3.07 -2.37 14.93
N ILE A 65 -3.17 -1.92 13.68
CA ILE A 65 -3.81 -2.65 12.60
C ILE A 65 -2.72 -3.44 11.87
N PHE A 66 -2.92 -4.75 11.71
CA PHE A 66 -2.02 -5.61 10.95
C PHE A 66 -2.60 -5.94 9.58
N GLU A 67 -1.81 -5.75 8.53
CA GLU A 67 -2.15 -6.19 7.17
C GLU A 67 -1.37 -7.45 6.83
N SER A 68 -2.08 -8.47 6.34
CA SER A 68 -1.44 -9.59 5.67
C SER A 68 -1.84 -9.61 4.21
N TRP A 69 -0.86 -9.87 3.35
CA TRP A 69 -0.99 -9.59 1.93
C TRP A 69 -0.57 -10.78 1.08
N ASN A 70 -1.16 -10.93 -0.10
CA ASN A 70 -0.63 -11.83 -1.12
C ASN A 70 -0.77 -11.28 -2.54
N SER A 71 0.06 -11.80 -3.45
CA SER A 71 -0.04 -11.47 -4.87
C SER A 71 0.02 -12.74 -5.70
N VAL A 72 -1.00 -12.94 -6.54
CA VAL A 72 -1.15 -14.10 -7.41
C VAL A 72 -0.66 -13.71 -8.80
N ASN A 73 0.50 -14.21 -9.19
CA ASN A 73 1.21 -13.72 -10.38
C ASN A 73 2.01 -14.78 -11.16
N GLN A 74 2.20 -15.96 -10.59
CA GLN A 74 2.87 -17.10 -11.21
C GLN A 74 1.94 -18.32 -11.18
N LEU A 75 2.13 -19.25 -12.10
CA LEU A 75 1.38 -20.51 -12.15
C LEU A 75 1.25 -21.17 -10.77
N ARG A 76 2.37 -21.31 -10.05
CA ARG A 76 2.37 -21.88 -8.68
C ARG A 76 1.44 -21.15 -7.72
N SER A 77 1.36 -19.82 -7.77
CA SER A 77 0.46 -19.07 -6.88
C SER A 77 -1.01 -19.18 -7.30
N PHE A 78 -1.29 -19.30 -8.61
CA PHE A 78 -2.62 -19.56 -9.12
C PHE A 78 -3.08 -20.97 -8.71
N ASP A 79 -2.29 -22.00 -9.01
CA ASP A 79 -2.60 -23.39 -8.67
C ASP A 79 -2.73 -23.58 -7.16
N SER A 80 -1.86 -22.93 -6.37
CA SER A 80 -1.95 -22.99 -4.92
C SER A 80 -3.27 -22.41 -4.42
N LEU A 81 -3.73 -21.27 -4.96
CA LEU A 81 -5.00 -20.68 -4.53
C LEU A 81 -6.18 -21.53 -5.01
N TYR A 82 -6.18 -21.92 -6.28
CA TYR A 82 -7.20 -22.75 -6.89
C TYR A 82 -7.40 -24.06 -6.12
N ASN A 83 -6.33 -24.81 -5.85
CA ASN A 83 -6.41 -26.08 -5.12
C ASN A 83 -6.89 -25.92 -3.67
N ILE A 84 -6.75 -24.74 -3.06
CA ILE A 84 -7.28 -24.46 -1.72
C ILE A 84 -8.78 -24.24 -1.77
N ILE A 85 -9.26 -23.52 -2.78
CA ILE A 85 -10.66 -23.11 -2.92
C ILE A 85 -11.52 -24.24 -3.52
N GLU A 86 -11.07 -24.89 -4.60
CA GLU A 86 -11.82 -25.88 -5.39
C GLU A 86 -11.90 -27.29 -4.76
N ASN A 87 -11.42 -27.51 -3.53
CA ASN A 87 -11.50 -28.83 -2.85
C ASN A 87 -12.62 -28.91 -1.79
N PRO A 88 -13.92 -28.80 -2.13
CA PRO A 88 -15.00 -28.93 -1.17
C PRO A 88 -15.44 -30.41 -1.08
N GLU A 89 -14.61 -31.29 -0.51
CA GLU A 89 -15.22 -32.43 0.18
C GLU A 89 -15.75 -31.90 1.52
N HIS A 90 -17.05 -32.10 1.79
CA HIS A 90 -17.81 -31.44 2.86
C HIS A 90 -17.18 -31.55 4.27
N ASP A 91 -16.30 -32.53 4.53
CA ASP A 91 -15.57 -32.70 5.79
C ASP A 91 -14.26 -31.89 5.92
N ARG A 92 -13.81 -31.19 4.87
CA ARG A 92 -12.49 -30.50 4.83
C ARG A 92 -12.53 -28.98 4.88
N ARG A 93 -13.67 -28.35 5.18
CA ARG A 93 -13.76 -26.87 5.30
C ARG A 93 -12.78 -26.28 6.32
N LYS A 94 -12.50 -27.00 7.42
CA LYS A 94 -11.46 -26.60 8.40
C LYS A 94 -10.06 -26.60 7.79
N ASP A 95 -9.78 -27.53 6.89
CA ASP A 95 -8.49 -27.62 6.18
C ASP A 95 -8.37 -26.47 5.18
N GLN A 96 -9.46 -26.07 4.51
CA GLN A 96 -9.47 -24.93 3.59
C GLN A 96 -9.13 -23.62 4.29
N ILE A 97 -9.80 -23.31 5.41
CA ILE A 97 -9.50 -22.11 6.21
C ILE A 97 -8.05 -22.14 6.69
N SER A 98 -7.57 -23.27 7.20
CA SER A 98 -6.17 -23.39 7.63
C SER A 98 -5.17 -23.24 6.47
N ASN A 99 -5.53 -23.67 5.27
CA ASN A 99 -4.70 -23.51 4.09
C ASN A 99 -4.71 -22.05 3.58
N LEU A 100 -5.85 -21.36 3.67
CA LEU A 100 -5.92 -19.92 3.41
C LEU A 100 -5.14 -19.12 4.47
N ASP A 101 -5.19 -19.52 5.75
CA ASP A 101 -4.35 -18.94 6.81
C ASP A 101 -2.88 -19.06 6.40
N ASN A 102 -2.45 -20.23 5.94
CA ASN A 102 -1.08 -20.45 5.47
C ASN A 102 -0.75 -19.65 4.20
N PHE A 103 -1.68 -19.56 3.25
CA PHE A 103 -1.52 -18.80 2.01
C PHE A 103 -1.31 -17.31 2.29
N PHE A 104 -2.13 -16.72 3.16
CA PHE A 104 -1.95 -15.34 3.62
C PHE A 104 -0.84 -15.22 4.67
N GLY A 105 -0.33 -16.31 5.23
CA GLY A 105 0.72 -16.30 6.26
C GLY A 105 0.24 -15.80 7.62
N LEU A 106 -1.03 -16.06 7.97
CA LEU A 106 -1.64 -15.67 9.22
C LEU A 106 -1.15 -16.55 10.38
N ARG A 107 -1.08 -15.96 11.57
CA ARG A 107 -0.87 -16.67 12.84
C ARG A 107 -2.08 -16.44 13.72
N LYS A 108 -2.91 -17.47 13.91
CA LYS A 108 -4.24 -17.39 14.54
C LYS A 108 -4.27 -16.54 15.82
N LYS A 109 -3.31 -16.74 16.74
CA LYS A 109 -3.24 -15.96 17.99
C LYS A 109 -2.99 -14.47 17.76
N VAL A 110 -2.05 -14.13 16.87
CA VAL A 110 -1.78 -12.72 16.52
C VAL A 110 -3.03 -12.09 15.90
N TRP A 111 -3.72 -12.86 15.05
CA TRP A 111 -4.85 -12.38 14.28
C TRP A 111 -6.13 -12.20 15.10
N ALA A 112 -6.40 -13.13 16.03
CA ALA A 112 -7.59 -13.09 16.88
C ALA A 112 -7.59 -11.89 17.85
N ASP A 113 -6.41 -11.51 18.35
CA ASP A 113 -6.28 -10.47 19.39
C ASP A 113 -5.88 -9.09 18.82
N SER A 114 -6.06 -8.87 17.51
CA SER A 114 -5.63 -7.64 16.84
C SER A 114 -6.64 -7.14 15.82
N TYR A 115 -6.50 -5.87 15.46
CA TYR A 115 -7.19 -5.33 14.30
C TYR A 115 -6.45 -5.74 13.04
N THR A 116 -7.18 -6.21 12.04
CA THR A 116 -6.57 -6.87 10.89
C THR A 116 -7.23 -6.46 9.58
N THR A 117 -6.46 -6.56 8.51
CA THR A 117 -6.94 -6.44 7.14
C THR A 117 -6.19 -7.43 6.25
N LEU A 118 -6.84 -7.93 5.21
CA LEU A 118 -6.23 -8.78 4.20
C LEU A 118 -6.19 -8.03 2.86
N SER A 119 -5.05 -8.05 2.18
CA SER A 119 -4.92 -7.53 0.81
C SER A 119 -4.54 -8.65 -0.15
N LEU A 120 -5.19 -8.67 -1.31
CA LEU A 120 -4.93 -9.65 -2.36
C LEU A 120 -4.90 -8.93 -3.70
N SER A 121 -3.91 -9.25 -4.53
CA SER A 121 -3.81 -8.71 -5.89
C SER A 121 -3.55 -9.82 -6.89
N PHE A 122 -4.30 -9.84 -7.99
CA PHE A 122 -4.10 -10.71 -9.12
C PHE A 122 -3.39 -9.94 -10.24
N GLN A 123 -2.26 -10.47 -10.71
CA GLN A 123 -1.53 -9.86 -11.85
C GLN A 123 -2.11 -10.24 -13.21
N ARG A 124 -3.08 -11.15 -13.24
CA ARG A 124 -3.86 -11.57 -14.42
C ARG A 124 -5.28 -11.91 -13.98
N ASN A 125 -6.21 -11.97 -14.92
CA ASN A 125 -7.60 -12.31 -14.65
C ASN A 125 -7.73 -13.73 -14.07
N PRO A 126 -8.23 -13.89 -12.84
CA PRO A 126 -8.39 -15.21 -12.23
C PRO A 126 -9.55 -16.02 -12.79
N PHE A 127 -10.47 -15.41 -13.53
CA PHE A 127 -11.67 -16.06 -14.09
C PHE A 127 -11.45 -16.72 -15.46
N ILE A 128 -10.20 -16.73 -15.95
CA ILE A 128 -9.82 -17.37 -17.22
C ILE A 128 -8.59 -18.24 -17.05
N GLU A 129 -8.40 -19.16 -17.99
CA GLU A 129 -7.16 -19.93 -18.10
C GLU A 129 -6.01 -18.99 -18.49
N ASN A 130 -4.95 -18.94 -17.67
CA ASN A 130 -3.78 -18.12 -17.94
C ASN A 130 -2.60 -18.98 -18.36
N ARG A 131 -2.00 -18.67 -19.51
CA ARG A 131 -0.83 -19.39 -20.00
C ARG A 131 0.48 -18.90 -19.38
N PHE A 132 1.27 -19.83 -18.85
CA PHE A 132 2.62 -19.58 -18.33
C PHE A 132 3.66 -20.47 -19.02
N LYS A 133 4.95 -20.17 -18.83
CA LYS A 133 6.05 -20.95 -19.43
C LYS A 133 6.03 -22.44 -19.05
N LYS A 134 5.40 -22.82 -17.93
CA LYS A 134 5.41 -24.17 -17.37
C LYS A 134 4.02 -24.80 -17.29
N GLY A 135 3.07 -24.32 -18.09
CA GLY A 135 1.69 -24.80 -18.11
C GLY A 135 0.67 -23.67 -17.92
N ASP A 136 -0.58 -24.07 -17.82
CA ASP A 136 -1.73 -23.17 -17.79
C ASP A 136 -2.41 -23.24 -16.42
N SER A 137 -2.84 -22.10 -15.89
CA SER A 137 -3.59 -22.07 -14.63
C SER A 137 -5.05 -22.38 -14.86
N LYS A 138 -5.69 -23.02 -13.89
CA LYS A 138 -7.15 -23.20 -13.90
C LYS A 138 -7.89 -21.90 -13.51
N PRO A 139 -9.02 -21.58 -14.17
CA PRO A 139 -9.84 -20.41 -13.83
C PRO A 139 -10.64 -20.65 -12.53
N LEU A 140 -10.83 -19.61 -11.73
CA LEU A 140 -11.80 -19.61 -10.63
C LEU A 140 -13.21 -19.39 -11.18
N THR A 141 -14.20 -20.07 -10.59
CA THR A 141 -15.61 -19.71 -10.76
C THR A 141 -15.97 -18.50 -9.88
N TRP A 142 -17.17 -17.94 -10.06
CA TRP A 142 -17.63 -16.87 -9.16
C TRP A 142 -17.97 -17.41 -7.78
N GLU A 143 -18.48 -18.64 -7.69
CA GLU A 143 -18.78 -19.33 -6.45
C GLU A 143 -17.51 -19.58 -5.63
N ASP A 144 -16.42 -20.01 -6.28
CA ASP A 144 -15.09 -20.13 -5.67
C ASP A 144 -14.59 -18.77 -5.15
N TYR A 145 -14.84 -17.72 -5.94
CA TYR A 145 -14.42 -16.37 -5.61
C TYR A 145 -15.22 -15.78 -4.44
N GLU A 146 -16.52 -16.04 -4.37
CA GLU A 146 -17.39 -15.68 -3.24
C GLU A 146 -16.86 -16.28 -1.94
N PHE A 147 -16.48 -17.56 -1.92
CA PHE A 147 -15.85 -18.18 -0.75
C PHE A 147 -14.54 -17.47 -0.35
N LEU A 148 -13.73 -17.05 -1.32
CA LEU A 148 -12.52 -16.28 -1.05
C LEU A 148 -12.84 -14.89 -0.46
N LEU A 149 -13.88 -14.21 -0.95
CA LEU A 149 -14.34 -12.94 -0.40
C LEU A 149 -14.86 -13.10 1.03
N ASP A 150 -15.63 -14.16 1.32
CA ASP A 150 -16.10 -14.50 2.67
C ASP A 150 -14.94 -14.71 3.64
N TYR A 151 -13.91 -15.43 3.19
CA TYR A 151 -12.68 -15.61 3.97
C TYR A 151 -11.96 -14.27 4.21
N ILE A 152 -11.82 -13.43 3.18
CA ILE A 152 -11.18 -12.12 3.30
C ILE A 152 -11.94 -11.21 4.27
N HIS A 153 -13.27 -11.19 4.17
CA HIS A 153 -14.14 -10.46 5.10
C HIS A 153 -13.96 -10.98 6.53
N SER A 154 -14.03 -12.30 6.73
CA SER A 154 -13.90 -12.93 8.05
C SER A 154 -12.52 -12.71 8.68
N GLY A 155 -11.46 -12.75 7.86
CA GLY A 155 -10.08 -12.51 8.27
C GLY A 155 -9.75 -11.03 8.50
N SER A 156 -10.62 -10.09 8.13
CA SER A 156 -10.38 -8.66 8.30
C SER A 156 -11.28 -8.10 9.40
N SER A 157 -10.70 -7.62 10.51
CA SER A 157 -11.47 -7.03 11.63
C SER A 157 -11.47 -5.50 11.66
N ALA A 158 -10.59 -4.83 10.90
CA ALA A 158 -10.56 -3.38 10.79
C ALA A 158 -11.38 -2.88 9.60
N PHE A 159 -11.06 -3.36 8.40
CA PHE A 159 -11.72 -3.02 7.14
C PHE A 159 -11.37 -4.07 6.09
N VAL A 160 -12.16 -4.14 5.03
CA VAL A 160 -12.01 -5.11 3.94
C VAL A 160 -11.45 -4.41 2.71
N LEU A 161 -10.40 -4.98 2.13
CA LEU A 161 -9.86 -4.54 0.84
C LEU A 161 -10.36 -5.50 -0.23
N VAL A 162 -11.18 -5.00 -1.15
CA VAL A 162 -11.66 -5.78 -2.31
C VAL A 162 -10.42 -6.17 -3.14
N PRO A 163 -10.17 -7.45 -3.43
CA PRO A 163 -8.96 -7.84 -4.17
C PRO A 163 -8.80 -7.05 -5.47
N ASP A 164 -7.59 -6.62 -5.80
CA ASP A 164 -7.34 -5.90 -7.05
C ASP A 164 -6.99 -6.88 -8.17
N ILE A 165 -7.48 -6.63 -9.39
CA ILE A 165 -7.14 -7.42 -10.58
C ILE A 165 -6.52 -6.48 -11.61
N ARG A 166 -5.30 -6.82 -12.04
CA ARG A 166 -4.60 -6.03 -13.05
C ARG A 166 -5.36 -6.06 -14.38
N ILE A 167 -5.71 -4.87 -14.86
CA ILE A 167 -6.27 -4.65 -16.21
C ILE A 167 -5.24 -5.04 -17.27
N SER A 168 -5.70 -5.76 -18.29
CA SER A 168 -4.89 -6.28 -19.39
C SER A 168 -5.74 -6.52 -20.64
N GLU A 169 -5.15 -6.99 -21.73
CA GLU A 169 -5.89 -7.34 -22.96
C GLU A 169 -6.97 -8.41 -22.71
N LEU A 170 -6.75 -9.31 -21.75
CA LEU A 170 -7.67 -10.39 -21.37
C LEU A 170 -8.59 -10.02 -20.19
N PHE A 171 -8.57 -8.73 -19.79
CA PHE A 171 -9.42 -8.18 -18.73
C PHE A 171 -9.53 -6.67 -18.92
N SER A 172 -10.52 -6.27 -19.70
CA SER A 172 -10.69 -4.88 -20.10
C SER A 172 -11.05 -4.01 -18.91
N PHE A 173 -10.90 -2.69 -19.08
CA PHE A 173 -11.35 -1.74 -18.06
C PHE A 173 -12.85 -1.88 -17.73
N ASN A 174 -13.69 -2.21 -18.70
CA ASN A 174 -15.12 -2.46 -18.45
C ASN A 174 -15.35 -3.73 -17.63
N ASP A 175 -14.60 -4.81 -17.91
CA ASP A 175 -14.64 -6.03 -17.11
C ASP A 175 -14.23 -5.74 -15.67
N TYR A 176 -13.20 -4.91 -15.48
CA TYR A 176 -12.75 -4.44 -14.17
C TYR A 176 -13.86 -3.72 -13.40
N LEU A 177 -14.56 -2.76 -14.03
CA LEU A 177 -15.66 -2.02 -13.40
C LEU A 177 -16.80 -2.94 -12.95
N ASN A 178 -17.16 -3.93 -13.78
CA ASN A 178 -18.21 -4.89 -13.46
C ASN A 178 -17.77 -5.86 -12.36
N TYR A 179 -16.51 -6.29 -12.40
CA TYR A 179 -15.89 -7.10 -11.36
C TYR A 179 -15.92 -6.40 -10.00
N VAL A 180 -15.48 -5.14 -9.93
CA VAL A 180 -15.46 -4.39 -8.67
C VAL A 180 -16.85 -4.25 -8.09
N ASP A 181 -17.84 -3.87 -8.92
CA ASP A 181 -19.22 -3.74 -8.47
C ASP A 181 -19.75 -5.07 -7.91
N LYS A 182 -19.52 -6.19 -8.62
CA LYS A 182 -19.99 -7.50 -8.15
C LYS A 182 -19.28 -7.93 -6.87
N ALA A 183 -17.98 -7.72 -6.75
CA ALA A 183 -17.23 -8.07 -5.54
C ALA A 183 -17.68 -7.23 -4.32
N ILE A 184 -17.97 -5.94 -4.52
CA ILE A 184 -18.51 -5.08 -3.45
C ILE A 184 -19.93 -5.48 -3.10
N GLU A 185 -20.78 -5.82 -4.06
CA GLU A 185 -22.14 -6.32 -3.81
C GLU A 185 -22.11 -7.57 -2.92
N ILE A 186 -21.32 -8.58 -3.29
CA ILE A 186 -21.13 -9.81 -2.49
C ILE A 186 -20.66 -9.49 -1.08
N LEU A 187 -19.64 -8.64 -0.94
CA LEU A 187 -19.14 -8.26 0.36
C LEU A 187 -20.20 -7.51 1.17
N SER A 188 -20.98 -6.63 0.55
CA SER A 188 -21.96 -5.77 1.23
C SER A 188 -23.13 -6.55 1.84
N ASP A 189 -23.53 -7.69 1.27
CA ASP A 189 -24.70 -8.46 1.70
C ASP A 189 -24.68 -8.88 3.20
N PHE A 190 -23.50 -9.01 3.79
CA PHE A 190 -23.34 -9.43 5.19
C PHE A 190 -22.40 -8.53 6.01
N ASN A 191 -21.98 -7.41 5.43
CA ASN A 191 -20.83 -6.67 5.94
C ASN A 191 -21.23 -5.56 6.90
N ASN A 192 -20.43 -5.45 7.96
CA ASN A 192 -20.52 -4.44 9.00
C ASN A 192 -19.20 -3.68 9.17
N LYS A 193 -18.39 -3.64 8.11
CA LYS A 193 -17.02 -3.11 8.11
C LYS A 193 -16.82 -2.19 6.92
N PRO A 194 -15.86 -1.26 6.96
CA PRO A 194 -15.55 -0.49 5.77
C PRO A 194 -15.05 -1.38 4.63
N ILE A 195 -15.65 -1.27 3.45
CA ILE A 195 -15.16 -1.94 2.23
C ILE A 195 -14.46 -0.91 1.36
N PHE A 196 -13.17 -1.14 1.07
CA PHE A 196 -12.38 -0.28 0.19
C PHE A 196 -12.41 -0.79 -1.25
N ALA A 197 -12.92 0.04 -2.15
CA ALA A 197 -12.94 -0.20 -3.60
C ALA A 197 -11.54 0.00 -4.20
N PRO A 198 -11.02 -0.91 -5.04
CA PRO A 198 -9.66 -0.85 -5.53
C PRO A 198 -9.52 0.23 -6.61
N VAL A 199 -8.35 0.88 -6.68
CA VAL A 199 -7.99 1.91 -7.65
C VAL A 199 -6.61 1.57 -8.20
N PRO A 200 -6.51 1.05 -9.44
CA PRO A 200 -5.23 0.70 -10.03
C PRO A 200 -4.44 1.97 -10.33
N ILE A 201 -3.23 2.11 -9.79
CA ILE A 201 -2.45 3.34 -9.98
C ILE A 201 -1.98 3.56 -11.44
N LYS A 202 -2.13 2.56 -12.30
CA LYS A 202 -1.61 2.55 -13.68
C LYS A 202 -2.64 2.88 -14.76
N LEU A 203 -3.83 3.31 -14.39
CA LEU A 203 -4.85 3.78 -15.34
C LEU A 203 -4.37 5.01 -16.11
N ASP A 204 -4.92 5.19 -17.31
CA ASP A 204 -4.82 6.45 -18.02
C ASP A 204 -5.77 7.51 -17.43
N SER A 205 -5.67 8.75 -17.93
CA SER A 205 -6.45 9.87 -17.40
C SER A 205 -7.96 9.71 -17.61
N ASN A 206 -8.38 9.17 -18.76
CA ASN A 206 -9.78 8.98 -19.09
C ASN A 206 -10.38 7.85 -18.24
N GLU A 207 -9.66 6.74 -18.12
CA GLU A 207 -10.03 5.60 -17.26
C GLU A 207 -10.16 6.03 -15.79
N PHE A 208 -9.23 6.84 -15.26
CA PHE A 208 -9.36 7.40 -13.90
C PHE A 208 -10.64 8.21 -13.73
N GLU A 209 -10.97 9.11 -14.65
CA GLU A 209 -12.18 9.93 -14.55
C GLU A 209 -13.45 9.06 -14.61
N ILE A 210 -13.49 8.05 -15.48
CA ILE A 210 -14.62 7.11 -15.59
C ILE A 210 -14.77 6.31 -14.29
N LEU A 211 -13.67 5.76 -13.75
CA LEU A 211 -13.66 4.98 -12.52
C LEU A 211 -14.23 5.79 -11.36
N ILE A 212 -13.69 7.00 -11.13
CA ILE A 212 -14.10 7.86 -10.03
C ILE A 212 -15.55 8.32 -10.18
N LYS A 213 -16.04 8.58 -11.40
CA LYS A 213 -17.47 8.88 -11.64
C LYS A 213 -18.36 7.68 -11.32
N ARG A 214 -17.96 6.46 -11.71
CA ARG A 214 -18.71 5.25 -11.35
C ARG A 214 -18.75 5.07 -9.83
N TYR A 215 -17.62 5.24 -9.14
CA TYR A 215 -17.53 5.13 -7.69
C TYR A 215 -18.42 6.17 -6.99
N LYS A 216 -18.47 7.40 -7.51
CA LYS A 216 -19.42 8.42 -7.03
C LYS A 216 -20.87 7.96 -7.19
N MET A 217 -21.25 7.43 -8.36
CA MET A 217 -22.61 6.96 -8.61
C MET A 217 -23.02 5.81 -7.69
N ARG A 218 -22.06 4.98 -7.30
CA ARG A 218 -22.25 3.84 -6.39
C ARG A 218 -22.08 4.18 -4.91
N GLY A 219 -21.65 5.40 -4.58
CA GLY A 219 -21.38 5.79 -3.20
C GLY A 219 -20.05 5.29 -2.62
N TYR A 220 -19.17 4.69 -3.42
CA TYR A 220 -17.88 4.17 -2.94
C TYR A 220 -16.93 5.32 -2.58
N THR A 221 -16.77 5.57 -1.27
CA THR A 221 -15.94 6.65 -0.72
C THR A 221 -14.69 6.13 0.01
N ASN A 222 -14.58 4.83 0.25
CA ASN A 222 -13.37 4.20 0.76
C ASN A 222 -12.59 3.60 -0.42
N LEU A 223 -11.42 4.13 -0.72
CA LEU A 223 -10.66 3.78 -1.92
C LEU A 223 -9.31 3.17 -1.56
N TRP A 224 -9.03 1.98 -2.09
CA TRP A 224 -7.75 1.30 -1.97
C TRP A 224 -6.90 1.52 -3.23
N VAL A 225 -5.86 2.34 -3.14
CA VAL A 225 -4.90 2.55 -4.21
C VAL A 225 -3.81 1.47 -4.12
N ASP A 226 -3.90 0.47 -5.02
CA ASP A 226 -2.85 -0.55 -5.17
C ASP A 226 -1.73 -0.01 -6.08
N PHE A 227 -0.54 0.18 -5.50
CA PHE A 227 0.62 0.65 -6.24
C PHE A 227 1.27 -0.44 -7.10
N ASN A 228 0.90 -1.70 -6.90
CA ASN A 228 1.41 -2.85 -7.62
C ASN A 228 2.95 -2.89 -7.64
N ALA A 229 3.58 -2.72 -6.47
CA ALA A 229 5.02 -2.57 -6.30
C ALA A 229 5.64 -1.45 -7.17
N SER A 230 4.93 -0.32 -7.30
CA SER A 230 5.47 0.92 -7.87
C SER A 230 5.98 1.84 -6.77
N GLN A 231 7.02 2.62 -7.09
CA GLN A 231 7.54 3.65 -6.19
C GLN A 231 6.81 4.97 -6.40
N ILE A 232 6.72 5.81 -5.37
CA ILE A 232 6.23 7.18 -5.48
C ILE A 232 7.41 8.06 -5.92
N SER A 233 7.58 8.21 -7.23
CA SER A 233 8.63 9.05 -7.84
C SER A 233 8.12 9.70 -9.13
N SER A 234 8.72 10.81 -9.55
CA SER A 234 8.55 11.51 -10.85
C SER A 234 7.20 11.27 -11.55
N THR A 235 7.09 10.25 -12.41
CA THR A 235 5.86 9.89 -13.16
C THR A 235 4.65 9.60 -12.26
N GLN A 236 4.86 8.93 -11.14
CA GLN A 236 3.79 8.60 -10.19
C GLN A 236 3.30 9.81 -9.40
N PHE A 237 4.11 10.86 -9.23
CA PHE A 237 3.63 12.12 -8.66
C PHE A 237 2.52 12.73 -9.53
N THR A 238 2.71 12.75 -10.85
CA THR A 238 1.71 13.26 -11.80
C THR A 238 0.41 12.45 -11.73
N ARG A 239 0.51 11.11 -11.72
CA ARG A 239 -0.65 10.22 -11.63
C ARG A 239 -1.42 10.39 -10.33
N LEU A 240 -0.72 10.47 -9.19
CA LEU A 240 -1.34 10.71 -7.89
C LEU A 240 -2.02 12.08 -7.84
N ARG A 241 -1.37 13.14 -8.31
CA ARG A 241 -1.98 14.47 -8.40
C ARG A 241 -3.25 14.46 -9.24
N TYR A 242 -3.24 13.74 -10.36
CA TYR A 242 -4.41 13.61 -11.23
C TYR A 242 -5.55 12.83 -10.54
N LEU A 243 -5.23 11.71 -9.88
CA LEU A 243 -6.16 10.94 -9.07
C LEU A 243 -6.81 11.81 -7.98
N LEU A 244 -6.00 12.50 -7.17
CA LEU A 244 -6.47 13.36 -6.08
C LEU A 244 -7.35 14.52 -6.59
N ARG A 245 -7.02 15.10 -7.75
CA ARG A 245 -7.87 16.13 -8.39
C ARG A 245 -9.23 15.57 -8.79
N ASN A 246 -9.28 14.36 -9.34
CA ASN A 246 -10.54 13.72 -9.71
C ASN A 246 -11.38 13.36 -8.48
N ILE A 247 -10.76 12.82 -7.43
CA ILE A 247 -11.42 12.57 -6.14
C ILE A 247 -11.97 13.88 -5.57
N LYS A 248 -11.16 14.96 -5.53
CA LYS A 248 -11.61 16.27 -5.04
C LYS A 248 -12.79 16.81 -5.86
N LYS A 249 -12.76 16.67 -7.18
CA LYS A 249 -13.82 17.13 -8.11
C LYS A 249 -15.12 16.33 -7.98
N HIS A 250 -15.03 15.01 -7.79
CA HIS A 250 -16.18 14.13 -7.92
C HIS A 250 -16.69 13.56 -6.59
N LEU A 251 -15.80 13.15 -5.68
CA LEU A 251 -16.10 12.45 -4.42
C LEU A 251 -15.92 13.31 -3.16
N GLN A 252 -15.30 14.49 -3.28
CA GLN A 252 -14.87 15.34 -2.16
C GLN A 252 -13.77 14.67 -1.32
N LEU A 253 -12.52 15.11 -1.50
CA LEU A 253 -11.33 14.48 -0.90
C LEU A 253 -11.37 14.41 0.64
N ASN A 254 -12.04 15.35 1.29
CA ASN A 254 -12.23 15.39 2.75
C ASN A 254 -13.30 14.41 3.26
N ARG A 255 -14.10 13.80 2.37
CA ARG A 255 -15.11 12.77 2.68
C ARG A 255 -14.78 11.41 2.06
N THR A 256 -13.58 11.27 1.51
CA THR A 256 -13.08 10.03 0.91
C THR A 256 -11.92 9.54 1.76
N THR A 257 -11.86 8.25 2.04
CA THR A 257 -10.74 7.61 2.75
C THR A 257 -9.81 6.93 1.75
N LEU A 258 -8.51 7.24 1.79
CA LEU A 258 -7.51 6.69 0.89
C LEU A 258 -6.58 5.71 1.59
N TYR A 259 -6.66 4.44 1.22
CA TYR A 259 -5.74 3.38 1.64
C TYR A 259 -4.69 3.15 0.56
N PHE A 260 -3.42 3.44 0.82
CA PHE A 260 -2.34 3.17 -0.12
C PHE A 260 -1.58 1.93 0.31
N SER A 261 -1.42 0.94 -0.56
CA SER A 261 -0.56 -0.21 -0.25
C SER A 261 0.18 -0.74 -1.47
N HIS A 262 1.03 -1.73 -1.23
CA HIS A 262 1.94 -2.29 -2.22
C HIS A 262 2.88 -1.25 -2.83
N VAL A 263 3.21 -0.20 -2.08
CA VAL A 263 4.18 0.83 -2.48
C VAL A 263 5.59 0.23 -2.36
N LYS A 264 6.51 0.52 -3.29
CA LYS A 264 7.92 0.17 -3.05
C LYS A 264 8.47 0.92 -1.84
N LYS A 265 9.38 0.29 -1.10
CA LYS A 265 10.05 0.94 0.02
C LYS A 265 10.88 2.13 -0.45
N GLU A 266 11.61 1.96 -1.57
CA GLU A 266 12.70 2.85 -1.98
C GLU A 266 12.54 3.34 -3.43
N ILE A 267 13.03 4.55 -3.72
CA ILE A 267 13.09 5.13 -5.07
C ILE A 267 14.41 4.72 -5.74
N ASN A 268 14.35 4.15 -6.94
CA ASN A 268 15.53 3.86 -7.79
C ASN A 268 16.64 3.07 -7.07
N LYS A 269 16.24 2.16 -6.19
CA LYS A 269 17.12 1.29 -5.38
C LYS A 269 18.20 0.62 -6.20
N HIS A 270 19.46 0.83 -5.82
CA HIS A 270 20.61 0.09 -6.34
C HIS A 270 21.39 -0.64 -5.24
N VAL A 271 21.99 -1.78 -5.58
CA VAL A 271 22.70 -2.67 -4.62
C VAL A 271 23.96 -2.04 -4.05
N ILE A 272 24.62 -1.16 -4.81
CA ILE A 272 25.85 -0.46 -4.41
C ILE A 272 25.56 0.63 -3.37
N ASP A 273 24.35 1.21 -3.40
CA ASP A 273 24.07 2.37 -2.57
C ASP A 273 24.15 2.00 -1.08
N SER A 274 24.70 2.88 -0.28
CA SER A 274 24.69 2.73 1.18
C SER A 274 23.36 3.19 1.78
N LYS A 275 22.69 4.12 1.09
CA LYS A 275 21.38 4.65 1.43
C LYS A 275 20.55 4.97 0.18
N THR A 276 19.22 4.92 0.28
CA THR A 276 18.31 5.24 -0.84
C THR A 276 17.05 5.95 -0.32
N VAL A 277 16.50 6.89 -1.11
CA VAL A 277 15.34 7.70 -0.70
C VAL A 277 14.11 6.81 -0.45
N ALA A 278 13.41 7.08 0.65
CA ALA A 278 12.17 6.40 1.00
C ALA A 278 11.02 6.81 0.05
N SER A 279 10.45 5.84 -0.65
CA SER A 279 9.27 6.02 -1.51
C SER A 279 7.98 5.93 -0.69
N ASN A 280 7.85 4.92 0.17
CA ASN A 280 6.62 4.68 0.94
C ASN A 280 6.35 5.77 2.00
N ALA A 281 7.40 6.32 2.61
CA ALA A 281 7.27 7.43 3.57
C ALA A 281 6.72 8.72 2.94
N LEU A 282 6.72 8.84 1.61
CA LEU A 282 6.13 9.98 0.91
C LEU A 282 4.61 9.91 0.81
N ALA A 283 4.00 8.72 0.98
CA ALA A 283 2.57 8.51 0.72
C ALA A 283 1.63 9.50 1.44
N PRO A 284 1.83 9.86 2.73
CA PRO A 284 0.97 10.83 3.41
C PRO A 284 0.92 12.21 2.75
N PHE A 285 2.02 12.65 2.16
CA PHE A 285 2.12 13.93 1.47
C PHE A 285 1.38 13.94 0.12
N PHE A 286 0.98 12.75 -0.35
CA PHE A 286 0.08 12.54 -1.49
C PHE A 286 -1.32 12.08 -1.07
N GLY A 287 -1.77 12.51 0.12
CA GLY A 287 -3.16 12.38 0.57
C GLY A 287 -3.54 11.00 1.08
N SER A 288 -2.58 10.11 1.32
CA SER A 288 -2.83 8.79 1.92
C SER A 288 -3.36 8.96 3.35
N ASP A 289 -4.53 8.38 3.64
CA ASP A 289 -5.07 8.31 5.00
C ASP A 289 -4.52 7.09 5.75
N PHE A 290 -4.43 5.96 5.06
CA PHE A 290 -3.83 4.73 5.60
C PHE A 290 -2.69 4.27 4.69
N LEU A 291 -1.51 4.04 5.24
CA LEU A 291 -0.40 3.41 4.52
C LEU A 291 -0.29 1.93 4.91
N GLY A 292 -0.76 1.07 4.01
CA GLY A 292 -0.59 -0.37 4.04
C GLY A 292 0.85 -0.84 3.79
N ILE A 293 1.02 -2.11 3.50
CA ILE A 293 2.34 -2.73 3.38
C ILE A 293 3.14 -2.27 2.17
N SER A 294 4.47 -2.36 2.27
CA SER A 294 5.36 -2.16 1.13
C SER A 294 5.62 -3.46 0.39
N ARG A 295 5.77 -3.38 -0.94
CA ARG A 295 6.04 -4.57 -1.78
C ARG A 295 7.13 -4.29 -2.80
N GLU A 296 8.07 -5.23 -2.91
CA GLU A 296 9.03 -5.24 -4.00
C GLU A 296 8.48 -5.97 -5.23
N PRO A 297 8.84 -5.55 -6.45
CA PRO A 297 8.39 -6.21 -7.66
C PRO A 297 9.03 -7.60 -7.72
N GLN A 298 8.25 -8.61 -8.06
CA GLN A 298 8.79 -9.94 -8.29
C GLN A 298 9.46 -9.98 -9.67
N ILE A 299 10.72 -9.56 -9.72
CA ILE A 299 11.52 -9.68 -10.94
C ILE A 299 12.27 -11.01 -10.89
N GLY A 300 11.90 -11.92 -11.77
CA GLY A 300 12.68 -13.13 -12.03
C GLY A 300 13.89 -12.78 -12.88
N PHE A 301 14.92 -12.19 -12.29
CA PHE A 301 16.24 -12.13 -12.94
C PHE A 301 16.90 -13.50 -12.80
N ASN A 302 16.59 -14.42 -13.71
CA ASN A 302 17.46 -15.56 -13.96
C ASN A 302 18.55 -15.09 -14.92
N MET A 303 19.59 -14.46 -14.38
CA MET A 303 20.84 -14.28 -15.12
C MET A 303 21.59 -15.62 -15.08
N ASP A 304 22.22 -15.98 -16.20
CA ASP A 304 23.21 -17.06 -16.16
C ASP A 304 24.45 -16.62 -15.34
N LYS A 305 25.30 -17.58 -14.98
CA LYS A 305 26.47 -17.31 -14.12
C LYS A 305 27.45 -16.32 -14.74
N GLU A 306 27.56 -16.29 -16.07
CA GLU A 306 28.49 -15.42 -16.78
C GLU A 306 27.98 -13.96 -16.77
N ALA A 307 26.68 -13.76 -17.02
CA ALA A 307 26.02 -12.48 -16.90
C ALA A 307 26.03 -11.96 -15.45
N GLU A 308 25.88 -12.83 -14.46
CA GLU A 308 26.00 -12.45 -13.04
C GLU A 308 27.42 -12.00 -12.70
N MET A 309 28.46 -12.72 -13.12
CA MET A 309 29.85 -12.31 -12.92
C MET A 309 30.20 -11.00 -13.64
N ASN A 310 29.73 -10.83 -14.88
CA ASN A 310 29.87 -9.57 -15.60
C ASN A 310 29.17 -8.40 -14.89
N TYR A 311 27.99 -8.66 -14.30
CA TYR A 311 27.27 -7.67 -13.51
C TYR A 311 28.02 -7.32 -12.22
N ILE A 312 28.55 -8.30 -11.48
CA ILE A 312 29.36 -8.10 -10.27
C ILE A 312 30.55 -7.19 -10.57
N THR A 313 31.35 -7.52 -11.59
CA THR A 313 32.53 -6.76 -12.01
C THR A 313 32.15 -5.34 -12.45
N LYS A 314 31.09 -5.20 -13.26
CA LYS A 314 30.61 -3.88 -13.73
C LYS A 314 30.15 -2.99 -12.58
N ASN A 315 29.63 -3.58 -11.50
CA ASN A 315 29.18 -2.87 -10.31
C ASN A 315 30.28 -2.70 -9.25
N LYS A 316 31.54 -2.92 -9.62
CA LYS A 316 32.74 -2.66 -8.79
C LYS A 316 32.80 -3.49 -7.51
N PHE A 317 32.18 -4.66 -7.49
CA PHE A 317 32.39 -5.62 -6.40
C PHE A 317 33.66 -6.42 -6.70
N GLU A 318 34.56 -6.53 -5.71
CA GLU A 318 35.82 -7.27 -5.83
C GLU A 318 35.59 -8.77 -5.86
N THR A 319 34.62 -9.26 -5.08
CA THR A 319 34.27 -10.67 -4.98
C THR A 319 32.78 -10.92 -5.07
N GLN A 320 32.40 -12.17 -5.38
CA GLN A 320 31.01 -12.62 -5.30
C GLN A 320 30.45 -12.53 -3.87
N GLU A 321 31.30 -12.74 -2.86
CA GLU A 321 30.92 -12.65 -1.46
C GLU A 321 30.53 -11.22 -1.06
N ASP A 322 31.28 -10.22 -1.53
CA ASP A 322 30.96 -8.80 -1.32
C ASP A 322 29.62 -8.43 -1.95
N TYR A 323 29.35 -8.94 -3.15
CA TYR A 323 28.08 -8.74 -3.82
C TYR A 323 26.91 -9.38 -3.06
N GLU A 324 27.05 -10.61 -2.57
CA GLU A 324 26.00 -11.26 -1.78
C GLU A 324 25.77 -10.54 -0.45
N LYS A 325 26.82 -10.08 0.21
CA LYS A 325 26.71 -9.24 1.41
C LYS A 325 25.98 -7.94 1.10
N ALA A 326 26.32 -7.27 0.00
CA ALA A 326 25.64 -6.05 -0.43
C ALA A 326 24.16 -6.29 -0.78
N LYS A 327 23.81 -7.41 -1.41
CA LYS A 327 22.40 -7.80 -1.66
C LYS A 327 21.63 -7.98 -0.36
N ILE A 328 22.25 -8.62 0.64
CA ILE A 328 21.63 -8.82 1.95
C ILE A 328 21.38 -7.45 2.61
N LEU A 329 22.39 -6.58 2.68
CA LEU A 329 22.26 -5.24 3.25
C LEU A 329 21.22 -4.40 2.50
N ASN A 330 21.26 -4.42 1.17
CA ASN A 330 20.33 -3.73 0.29
C ASN A 330 18.87 -4.17 0.53
N LYS A 331 18.61 -5.46 0.75
CA LYS A 331 17.25 -5.98 1.06
C LYS A 331 16.79 -5.64 2.48
N SER A 332 17.72 -5.46 3.40
CA SER A 332 17.46 -5.36 4.83
C SER A 332 17.64 -3.95 5.40
N ARG A 333 17.66 -2.93 4.52
CA ARG A 333 17.76 -1.52 4.91
C ARG A 333 16.67 -1.09 5.89
N ILE A 334 17.01 -0.09 6.70
CA ILE A 334 16.15 0.47 7.75
C ILE A 334 15.86 1.94 7.43
N PHE A 335 14.59 2.31 7.49
CA PHE A 335 14.11 3.67 7.31
C PHE A 335 14.60 4.55 8.45
N ASP A 336 15.10 5.73 8.09
CA ASP A 336 15.48 6.76 9.04
C ASP A 336 14.51 7.96 8.98
N PRO A 337 13.76 8.24 10.06
CA PRO A 337 12.77 9.31 10.09
C PRO A 337 13.40 10.71 10.01
N ASN A 338 14.65 10.87 10.45
CA ASN A 338 15.30 12.18 10.47
C ASN A 338 15.75 12.64 9.08
N THR A 339 16.09 11.70 8.22
CA THR A 339 16.66 12.01 6.90
C THR A 339 15.80 11.59 5.72
N TYR A 340 14.81 10.69 5.90
CA TYR A 340 13.99 10.11 4.83
C TYR A 340 14.75 9.18 3.87
N TYR A 341 15.90 8.69 4.33
CA TYR A 341 16.65 7.63 3.67
C TYR A 341 16.37 6.26 4.32
N TYR A 342 16.42 5.20 3.52
CA TYR A 342 16.69 3.86 3.99
C TYR A 342 18.20 3.63 3.98
N TYR A 343 18.78 3.22 5.11
CA TYR A 343 20.21 2.93 5.24
C TYR A 343 20.46 1.43 5.34
N ASN A 344 21.61 0.97 4.85
CA ASN A 344 22.11 -0.35 5.21
C ASN A 344 22.25 -0.47 6.74
N ILE A 345 21.97 -1.67 7.28
CA ILE A 345 21.87 -1.89 8.74
C ILE A 345 23.18 -1.55 9.47
N ASP A 346 24.31 -1.78 8.82
CA ASP A 346 25.65 -1.57 9.37
C ASP A 346 26.03 -0.10 9.54
N ILE A 347 25.33 0.81 8.85
CA ILE A 347 25.56 2.25 8.92
C ILE A 347 24.32 3.05 9.36
N TYR A 348 23.31 2.37 9.89
CA TYR A 348 22.09 3.03 10.36
C TYR A 348 22.44 3.96 11.54
N PRO A 349 22.08 5.25 11.49
CA PRO A 349 22.63 6.24 12.43
C PRO A 349 21.94 6.28 13.80
N ASN A 350 20.78 5.65 13.95
CA ASN A 350 19.92 5.81 15.13
C ASN A 350 19.68 4.50 15.89
N SER A 351 19.17 4.62 17.11
CA SER A 351 18.70 3.46 17.86
C SER A 351 17.37 2.95 17.29
N LEU A 352 17.17 1.63 17.35
CA LEU A 352 15.93 1.00 16.93
C LEU A 352 14.87 1.10 18.03
N PRO A 353 13.59 1.30 17.69
CA PRO A 353 12.51 1.39 18.68
C PRO A 353 12.28 0.06 19.42
N ILE A 354 12.60 -1.07 18.79
CA ILE A 354 12.59 -2.39 19.42
C ILE A 354 14.04 -2.89 19.50
N PRO A 355 14.55 -3.23 20.70
CA PRO A 355 15.93 -3.68 20.87
C PRO A 355 16.11 -5.08 20.26
N ILE A 356 16.48 -5.12 18.99
CA ILE A 356 16.73 -6.34 18.21
C ILE A 356 18.18 -6.32 17.74
N ASN A 357 18.85 -7.47 17.82
CA ASN A 357 20.19 -7.63 17.26
C ASN A 357 20.16 -7.40 15.74
N HIS A 358 21.08 -6.57 15.22
CA HIS A 358 21.21 -6.25 13.80
C HIS A 358 21.25 -7.50 12.90
N SER A 359 21.84 -8.61 13.35
CA SER A 359 21.86 -9.87 12.59
C SER A 359 20.45 -10.44 12.32
N LYS A 360 19.48 -10.19 13.22
CA LYS A 360 18.09 -10.62 13.04
C LYS A 360 17.32 -9.73 12.06
N LEU A 361 17.76 -8.49 11.82
CA LEU A 361 17.14 -7.59 10.85
C LEU A 361 17.33 -8.05 9.39
N VAL A 362 18.23 -8.99 9.14
CA VAL A 362 18.35 -9.66 7.84
C VAL A 362 17.10 -10.50 7.51
N SER A 363 16.36 -10.93 8.54
CA SER A 363 15.06 -11.59 8.34
C SER A 363 14.06 -10.60 7.77
N ASP A 364 13.57 -10.91 6.57
CA ASP A 364 12.60 -10.09 5.82
C ASP A 364 11.33 -9.77 6.63
N THR A 365 10.79 -10.74 7.40
CA THR A 365 9.65 -10.48 8.29
C THR A 365 9.99 -9.47 9.40
N ILE A 366 11.14 -9.62 10.05
CA ILE A 366 11.57 -8.71 11.12
C ILE A 366 11.85 -7.32 10.56
N ASN A 367 12.51 -7.24 9.40
CA ASN A 367 12.79 -5.98 8.72
C ASN A 367 11.52 -5.22 8.32
N ARG A 368 10.53 -5.91 7.71
CA ARG A 368 9.26 -5.29 7.33
C ARG A 368 8.48 -4.80 8.55
N MET A 369 8.44 -5.57 9.62
CA MET A 369 7.82 -5.17 10.88
C MET A 369 8.53 -3.94 11.47
N MET A 370 9.86 -3.99 11.62
CA MET A 370 10.65 -2.88 12.19
C MET A 370 10.43 -1.58 11.42
N ASN A 371 10.54 -1.63 10.09
CA ASN A 371 10.28 -0.46 9.24
C ASN A 371 8.84 0.03 9.35
N SER A 372 7.85 -0.87 9.51
CA SER A 372 6.46 -0.46 9.73
C SER A 372 6.28 0.29 11.05
N VAL A 373 6.95 -0.12 12.12
CA VAL A 373 6.91 0.58 13.42
C VAL A 373 7.58 1.94 13.33
N ILE A 374 8.76 2.03 12.70
CA ILE A 374 9.46 3.32 12.55
C ILE A 374 8.62 4.30 11.72
N ILE A 375 8.04 3.85 10.60
CA ILE A 375 7.19 4.71 9.76
C ILE A 375 5.90 5.11 10.49
N HIS A 376 5.34 4.23 11.32
CA HIS A 376 4.17 4.58 12.14
C HIS A 376 4.47 5.76 13.06
N ASN A 377 5.55 5.67 13.85
CA ASN A 377 5.95 6.76 14.73
C ASN A 377 6.27 8.04 13.94
N GLU A 378 6.84 7.90 12.74
CA GLU A 378 7.12 9.05 11.89
C GLU A 378 5.87 9.72 11.34
N MET A 379 4.79 8.97 11.08
CA MET A 379 3.51 9.58 10.71
C MET A 379 2.94 10.42 11.84
N ASP A 380 3.03 9.94 13.09
CA ASP A 380 2.62 10.71 14.26
C ASP A 380 3.49 11.98 14.42
N ASN A 381 4.81 11.87 14.25
CA ASN A 381 5.71 13.03 14.30
C ASN A 381 5.38 14.07 13.22
N ALA A 382 5.17 13.61 11.98
CA ALA A 382 4.78 14.48 10.86
C ALA A 382 3.43 15.14 11.12
N ARG A 383 2.45 14.38 11.62
CA ARG A 383 1.10 14.88 11.94
C ARG A 383 1.18 16.00 12.98
N ASN A 384 1.83 15.75 14.11
CA ASN A 384 1.98 16.73 15.19
C ASN A 384 2.66 18.01 14.70
N TYR A 385 3.77 17.89 13.95
CA TYR A 385 4.47 19.05 13.42
C TYR A 385 3.60 19.87 12.44
N ILE A 386 2.92 19.18 11.51
CA ILE A 386 2.11 19.85 10.48
C ILE A 386 0.83 20.43 11.09
N GLU A 387 0.29 19.83 12.14
CA GLU A 387 -0.85 20.37 12.88
C GLU A 387 -0.51 21.72 13.52
N GLU A 388 0.66 21.80 14.17
CA GLU A 388 1.17 23.03 14.79
C GLU A 388 1.51 24.12 13.75
N ASN A 389 2.20 23.75 12.67
CA ASN A 389 2.77 24.71 11.71
C ASN A 389 1.89 24.97 10.47
N LYS A 390 0.89 24.12 10.21
CA LYS A 390 -0.03 24.14 9.05
C LYS A 390 0.66 24.14 7.68
N ASN A 391 1.89 23.65 7.60
CA ASN A 391 2.77 23.80 6.44
C ASN A 391 3.63 22.53 6.23
N VAL A 392 3.47 21.87 5.08
CA VAL A 392 4.22 20.66 4.73
C VAL A 392 5.66 20.98 4.34
N LYS A 393 5.88 22.09 3.62
CA LYS A 393 7.21 22.47 3.14
C LYS A 393 8.21 22.60 4.29
N SER A 394 7.84 23.29 5.37
CA SER A 394 8.69 23.51 6.54
C SER A 394 9.13 22.20 7.19
N TYR A 395 8.22 21.23 7.27
CA TYR A 395 8.54 19.89 7.74
C TYR A 395 9.49 19.16 6.79
N ALA A 396 9.20 19.18 5.49
CA ALA A 396 9.98 18.48 4.48
C ALA A 396 11.42 19.03 4.36
N GLU A 397 11.61 20.34 4.57
CA GLU A 397 12.93 20.99 4.58
C GLU A 397 13.83 20.53 5.73
N THR A 398 13.28 19.88 6.77
CA THR A 398 14.08 19.27 7.84
C THR A 398 14.70 17.92 7.45
N LYS A 399 14.29 17.35 6.31
CA LYS A 399 14.63 15.97 5.93
C LYS A 399 15.61 15.97 4.75
N ALA A 400 16.83 15.52 5.01
CA ALA A 400 17.93 15.55 4.03
C ALA A 400 17.55 14.97 2.65
N ALA A 401 16.89 13.81 2.59
CA ALA A 401 16.53 13.18 1.32
C ALA A 401 15.55 14.02 0.47
N LEU A 402 14.74 14.87 1.11
CA LEU A 402 13.77 15.72 0.42
C LEU A 402 14.39 17.03 -0.06
N THR A 403 15.44 17.50 0.62
CA THR A 403 16.22 18.67 0.20
C THR A 403 17.29 18.33 -0.84
N ASP A 404 17.84 17.12 -0.78
CA ASP A 404 18.87 16.64 -1.72
C ASP A 404 18.30 16.45 -3.14
N ASP A 405 16.98 16.20 -3.27
CA ASP A 405 16.26 16.14 -4.55
C ASP A 405 15.10 17.17 -4.59
N PRO A 406 15.32 18.37 -5.16
CA PRO A 406 14.31 19.41 -5.27
C PRO A 406 13.05 18.99 -6.05
N THR A 407 13.14 17.95 -6.89
CA THR A 407 11.99 17.46 -7.64
C THR A 407 10.98 16.77 -6.72
N ILE A 408 11.42 16.11 -5.65
CA ILE A 408 10.53 15.46 -4.68
C ILE A 408 9.78 16.54 -3.90
N LEU A 409 10.50 17.50 -3.32
CA LEU A 409 9.92 18.58 -2.51
C LEU A 409 8.89 19.41 -3.32
N SER A 410 9.24 19.82 -4.54
CA SER A 410 8.33 20.55 -5.44
C SER A 410 7.12 19.72 -5.89
N ASN A 411 7.19 18.39 -5.80
CA ASN A 411 6.06 17.53 -6.07
C ASN A 411 5.12 17.33 -4.87
N MET A 412 5.67 17.33 -3.65
CA MET A 412 4.90 17.29 -2.41
C MET A 412 4.17 18.62 -2.14
N VAL A 413 4.87 19.72 -2.41
CA VAL A 413 4.37 21.07 -2.15
C VAL A 413 3.71 21.61 -3.42
N GLN A 414 2.43 21.98 -3.34
CA GLN A 414 1.81 22.80 -4.36
C GLN A 414 2.25 24.24 -4.15
N ALA A 415 2.72 24.91 -5.20
CA ALA A 415 2.91 26.35 -5.14
C ALA A 415 1.61 26.98 -4.61
N SER A 416 1.71 27.65 -3.46
CA SER A 416 0.59 28.34 -2.80
C SER A 416 -0.25 29.06 -3.85
N LYS A 417 -1.58 29.09 -3.70
CA LYS A 417 -2.61 29.80 -4.48
C LYS A 417 -2.25 31.26 -4.89
N ASN A 418 -1.18 31.45 -5.65
CA ASN A 418 -0.70 32.67 -6.29
C ASN A 418 -0.93 32.60 -7.80
N GLN A 419 -1.61 31.54 -8.29
CA GLN A 419 -2.23 31.59 -9.61
C GLN A 419 -3.24 32.74 -9.71
N THR A 420 -3.78 33.24 -8.59
CA THR A 420 -4.58 34.48 -8.56
C THR A 420 -3.77 35.69 -9.03
N LYS A 421 -2.49 35.82 -8.66
CA LYS A 421 -1.62 36.92 -9.14
C LYS A 421 -1.26 36.81 -10.62
N LEU A 422 -1.10 35.58 -11.12
CA LEU A 422 -0.87 35.34 -12.56
C LEU A 422 -2.15 35.58 -13.38
N LEU A 423 -3.31 35.17 -12.87
CA LEU A 423 -4.62 35.46 -13.48
C LEU A 423 -4.96 36.96 -13.43
N GLU A 424 -4.65 37.64 -12.32
CA GLU A 424 -4.77 39.11 -12.18
C GLU A 424 -3.82 39.83 -13.12
N PHE A 425 -2.57 39.38 -13.25
CA PHE A 425 -1.62 39.88 -14.24
C PHE A 425 -2.16 39.72 -15.67
N PHE A 426 -2.61 38.52 -16.07
CA PHE A 426 -3.16 38.30 -17.41
C PHE A 426 -4.49 39.03 -17.65
N ASN A 427 -5.29 39.29 -16.61
CA ASN A 427 -6.51 40.08 -16.72
C ASN A 427 -6.23 41.59 -16.78
N GLN A 428 -5.11 42.08 -16.23
CA GLN A 428 -4.66 43.46 -16.42
C GLN A 428 -4.27 43.76 -17.88
N TYR A 429 -3.73 42.77 -18.60
CA TYR A 429 -3.33 42.91 -20.02
C TYR A 429 -4.40 42.48 -21.04
N LYS A 430 -5.64 42.22 -20.60
CA LYS A 430 -6.79 41.92 -21.48
C LYS A 430 -7.72 43.12 -21.70
N ASN A 431 -7.48 44.24 -21.02
CA ASN A 431 -8.24 45.48 -21.12
C ASN A 431 -7.43 46.64 -21.75
N GLU A 432 -6.29 46.33 -22.38
CA GLU A 432 -5.63 47.16 -23.39
C GLU A 432 -5.89 46.54 -24.76
#